data_AF-A0A7S4AYY3-F1
#
_entry.id   AF-A0A7S4AYY3-F1
#
_cell.length_a   1.000
_cell.length_b   1.000
_cell.length_c   1.000
_cell.angle_alpha   90.00
_cell.angle_beta   90.00
_cell.angle_gamma   90.00
#
_symmetry.space_group_name_H-M   'P 1'
#
loop_
_entity.id
_entity.type
_entity.pdbx_description
1 polymer ?
#
loop_
_entity_poly.entity_id
_entity_poly.type
_entity_poly.pdbx_seq_one_letter_code
_entity_poly.pdbx_strand_id
1 'polypeptide(L)'
;FFPSLASALYMLLLKLLARQYEPVAAIASTCVTDAALSAEEAQICTMLAQANDDVHPNAHACRLRLSLYALHTPLAEHLPWDMASELAQYAKKSGRVSLLLRLSADDERTLLASCGAAASLGGAAA
;
A
#
# COMPACT_ATOMS: atom_id res chain seq x y z
N PHE A 1 -13.74 13.47 0.03
CA PHE A 1 -14.83 12.77 0.75
C PHE A 1 -15.33 11.67 -0.16
N PHE A 2 -15.16 10.41 0.24
CA PHE A 2 -15.62 9.24 -0.52
C PHE A 2 -16.80 8.62 0.23
N PRO A 3 -17.92 8.32 -0.43
CA PRO A 3 -19.12 7.81 0.24
C PRO A 3 -18.97 6.37 0.77
N SER A 4 -18.02 5.60 0.24
CA SER A 4 -17.73 4.22 0.68
C SER A 4 -16.25 3.87 0.51
N LEU A 5 -15.79 2.83 1.21
CA LEU A 5 -14.44 2.30 1.06
C LEU A 5 -14.18 1.82 -0.38
N ALA A 6 -15.10 1.07 -0.97
CA ALA A 6 -15.03 0.67 -2.38
C ALA A 6 -14.78 1.87 -3.32
N SER A 7 -15.50 2.98 -3.12
CA SER A 7 -15.30 4.18 -3.95
C SER A 7 -13.93 4.83 -3.73
N ALA A 8 -13.41 4.80 -2.49
CA ALA A 8 -12.07 5.30 -2.17
C ALA A 8 -10.98 4.42 -2.81
N LEU A 9 -11.07 3.09 -2.67
CA LEU A 9 -10.13 2.14 -3.28
C LEU A 9 -10.14 2.24 -4.81
N TYR A 10 -11.32 2.37 -5.42
CA TYR A 10 -11.43 2.52 -6.87
C TYR A 10 -10.82 3.84 -7.35
N MET A 11 -11.06 4.94 -6.64
CA MET A 11 -10.43 6.22 -6.96
C MET A 11 -8.91 6.17 -6.75
N LEU A 12 -8.43 5.49 -5.72
CA LEU A 12 -7.01 5.25 -5.48
C LEU A 12 -6.37 4.51 -6.67
N LEU A 13 -7.01 3.42 -7.14
CA LEU A 13 -6.59 2.66 -8.32
C LEU A 13 -6.49 3.56 -9.56
N LEU A 14 -7.54 4.32 -9.88
CA LEU A 14 -7.53 5.21 -11.05
C LEU A 14 -6.40 6.25 -10.97
N LYS A 15 -6.11 6.78 -9.78
CA LYS A 15 -5.04 7.76 -9.58
C LYS A 15 -3.65 7.12 -9.68
N LEU A 16 -3.47 5.89 -9.22
CA LEU A 16 -2.25 5.12 -9.45
C LEU A 16 -2.01 4.86 -10.94
N LEU A 17 -3.03 4.40 -11.68
CA LEU A 17 -2.93 4.16 -13.12
C LEU A 17 -2.63 5.45 -13.90
N ALA A 18 -3.17 6.59 -13.45
CA ALA A 18 -2.88 7.91 -14.00
C ALA A 18 -1.53 8.50 -13.54
N ARG A 19 -0.73 7.78 -12.74
CA ARG A 19 0.53 8.24 -12.13
C ARG A 19 0.39 9.52 -11.30
N GLN A 20 -0.78 9.74 -10.72
CA GLN A 20 -1.08 10.90 -9.86
C GLN A 20 -0.83 10.53 -8.39
N TYR A 21 0.44 10.54 -7.98
CA TYR A 21 0.85 10.01 -6.68
C TYR A 21 0.44 10.85 -5.47
N GLU A 22 0.41 12.18 -5.57
CA GLU A 22 0.01 13.06 -4.46
C GLU A 22 -1.45 12.83 -4.04
N PRO A 23 -2.44 12.80 -4.96
CA PRO A 23 -3.79 12.38 -4.62
C PRO A 23 -3.85 10.98 -4.01
N VAL A 24 -3.06 10.03 -4.49
CA VAL A 24 -3.05 8.66 -3.95
C VAL A 24 -2.67 8.66 -2.47
N ALA A 25 -1.66 9.42 -2.07
CA ALA A 25 -1.28 9.50 -0.66
C ALA A 25 -2.39 10.08 0.23
N ALA A 26 -3.13 11.07 -0.26
CA ALA A 26 -4.27 11.63 0.45
C ALA A 26 -5.42 10.59 0.57
N ILE A 27 -5.73 9.88 -0.51
CA ILE A 27 -6.80 8.87 -0.53
C ILE A 27 -6.44 7.67 0.35
N ALA A 28 -5.18 7.23 0.35
CA ALA A 28 -4.72 6.07 1.12
C ALA A 28 -5.05 6.19 2.62
N SER A 29 -4.96 7.40 3.18
CA SER A 29 -5.32 7.66 4.59
C SER A 29 -6.80 7.40 4.92
N THR A 30 -7.65 7.37 3.91
CA THR A 30 -9.10 7.10 4.05
C THR A 30 -9.44 5.64 3.80
N CYS A 31 -8.50 4.85 3.29
CA CYS A 31 -8.67 3.43 2.98
C CYS A 31 -8.32 2.56 4.20
N VAL A 32 -9.09 2.71 5.28
CA VAL A 32 -8.92 1.94 6.52
C VAL A 32 -10.28 1.36 6.91
N THR A 33 -10.32 0.07 7.26
CA THR A 33 -11.54 -0.60 7.70
C THR A 33 -11.22 -1.68 8.72
N ASP A 34 -12.00 -1.76 9.80
CA ASP A 34 -11.96 -2.88 10.75
C ASP A 34 -12.94 -4.01 10.34
N ALA A 35 -13.78 -3.76 9.34
CA ALA A 35 -14.72 -4.74 8.83
C ALA A 35 -14.07 -5.62 7.73
N ALA A 36 -14.56 -6.85 7.61
CA ALA A 36 -14.22 -7.72 6.49
C ALA A 36 -14.59 -7.04 5.16
N LEU A 37 -13.74 -7.19 4.15
CA LEU A 37 -13.95 -6.60 2.84
C LEU A 37 -15.17 -7.24 2.15
N SER A 38 -15.96 -6.40 1.49
CA SER A 38 -17.00 -6.90 0.58
C SER A 38 -16.39 -7.56 -0.66
N ALA A 39 -17.19 -8.33 -1.40
CA ALA A 39 -16.74 -8.95 -2.65
C ALA A 39 -16.25 -7.90 -3.67
N GLU A 40 -16.91 -6.75 -3.72
CA GLU A 40 -16.56 -5.64 -4.58
C GLU A 40 -15.22 -5.00 -4.16
N GLU A 41 -14.99 -4.81 -2.86
CA GLU A 41 -13.75 -4.24 -2.33
C GLU A 41 -12.56 -5.17 -2.59
N ALA A 42 -12.75 -6.48 -2.37
CA ALA A 42 -11.73 -7.49 -2.69
C ALA A 42 -11.41 -7.54 -4.19
N GLN A 43 -12.42 -7.40 -5.06
CA GLN A 43 -12.22 -7.30 -6.50
C GLN A 43 -11.39 -6.06 -6.86
N ILE A 44 -11.68 -4.90 -6.27
CA ILE A 44 -10.89 -3.67 -6.51
C ILE A 44 -9.45 -3.85 -6.03
N CYS A 45 -9.24 -4.49 -4.88
CA CYS A 45 -7.89 -4.80 -4.40
C CYS A 45 -7.12 -5.70 -5.37
N THR A 46 -7.79 -6.66 -6.01
CA THR A 46 -7.19 -7.48 -7.06
C THR A 46 -6.81 -6.63 -8.28
N MET A 47 -7.62 -5.65 -8.66
CA MET A 47 -7.34 -4.73 -9.76
C MET A 47 -6.15 -3.80 -9.49
N LEU A 48 -5.81 -3.52 -8.23
CA LEU A 48 -4.59 -2.78 -7.88
C LEU A 48 -3.31 -3.44 -8.43
N ALA A 49 -3.34 -4.74 -8.73
CA ALA A 49 -2.23 -5.44 -9.36
C ALA A 49 -1.86 -4.86 -10.74
N GLN A 50 -2.83 -4.27 -11.45
CA GLN A 50 -2.60 -3.63 -12.74
C GLN A 50 -1.67 -2.41 -12.64
N ALA A 51 -1.54 -1.84 -11.45
CA ALA A 51 -0.62 -0.74 -11.21
C ALA A 51 0.80 -1.22 -10.86
N ASN A 52 1.05 -2.52 -10.66
CA ASN A 52 2.33 -3.05 -10.15
C ASN A 52 3.53 -2.82 -11.09
N ASP A 53 3.29 -2.74 -12.40
CA ASP A 53 4.34 -2.46 -13.40
C ASP A 53 4.93 -1.05 -13.27
N ASP A 54 4.29 -0.15 -12.51
CA ASP A 54 4.85 1.17 -12.23
C ASP A 54 6.00 1.07 -11.22
N VAL A 55 7.23 1.10 -11.74
CA VAL A 55 8.48 1.08 -10.95
C VAL A 55 8.98 2.48 -10.56
N HIS A 56 8.13 3.51 -10.64
CA HIS A 56 8.48 4.86 -10.24
C HIS A 56 8.72 4.96 -8.72
N PRO A 57 9.72 5.73 -8.23
CA PRO A 57 9.99 5.88 -6.78
C PRO A 57 8.75 6.29 -5.97
N ASN A 58 7.94 7.21 -6.52
CA ASN A 58 6.71 7.66 -5.87
C ASN A 58 5.60 6.60 -5.88
N ALA A 59 5.59 5.67 -6.85
CA ALA A 59 4.64 4.56 -6.85
C ALA A 59 4.91 3.62 -5.67
N HIS A 60 6.18 3.25 -5.46
CA HIS A 60 6.59 2.46 -4.29
C HIS A 60 6.21 3.15 -2.97
N ALA A 61 6.46 4.46 -2.85
CA ALA A 61 6.10 5.22 -1.67
C ALA A 61 4.58 5.22 -1.40
N CYS A 62 3.75 5.34 -2.44
CA CYS A 62 2.30 5.26 -2.33
C CYS A 62 1.79 3.87 -1.94
N ARG A 63 2.35 2.81 -2.53
CA ARG A 63 2.00 1.41 -2.17
C ARG A 63 2.35 1.11 -0.73
N LEU A 64 3.55 1.49 -0.29
CA LEU A 64 3.98 1.32 1.10
C LEU A 64 3.13 2.12 2.09
N ARG A 65 2.74 3.35 1.70
CA ARG A 65 1.82 4.15 2.52
C ARG A 65 0.45 3.50 2.65
N LEU A 66 -0.10 2.95 1.57
CA LEU A 66 -1.34 2.17 1.65
C LEU A 66 -1.16 0.92 2.51
N SER A 67 -0.03 0.21 2.38
CA SER A 67 0.30 -0.94 3.22
C SER A 67 0.42 -0.58 4.70
N LEU A 68 0.91 0.62 5.05
CA LEU A 68 0.91 1.13 6.42
C LEU A 68 -0.49 1.33 6.97
N TYR A 69 -1.37 1.97 6.21
CA TYR A 69 -2.75 2.20 6.65
C TYR A 69 -3.59 0.91 6.67
N ALA A 70 -3.26 -0.03 5.79
CA ALA A 70 -3.85 -1.36 5.80
C ALA A 70 -3.27 -2.24 6.93
N LEU A 71 -2.16 -1.86 7.55
CA LEU A 71 -1.51 -2.66 8.58
C LEU A 71 -2.48 -2.89 9.74
N HIS A 72 -2.55 -4.15 10.22
CA HIS A 72 -3.50 -4.58 11.25
C HIS A 72 -4.98 -4.50 10.88
N THR A 73 -5.30 -4.30 9.59
CA THR A 73 -6.67 -4.38 9.07
C THR A 73 -6.82 -5.58 8.13
N PRO A 74 -8.05 -6.07 7.88
CA PRO A 74 -8.29 -7.11 6.87
C PRO A 74 -7.79 -6.74 5.48
N LEU A 75 -7.68 -5.44 5.16
CA LEU A 75 -7.19 -4.95 3.87
C LEU A 75 -5.76 -5.39 3.56
N ALA A 76 -4.90 -5.59 4.59
CA ALA A 76 -3.50 -5.96 4.39
C ALA A 76 -3.32 -7.26 3.58
N GLU A 77 -4.19 -8.26 3.82
CA GLU A 77 -4.13 -9.57 3.17
C GLU A 77 -4.55 -9.51 1.69
N HIS A 78 -5.28 -8.45 1.31
CA HIS A 78 -5.81 -8.29 -0.05
C HIS A 78 -4.92 -7.41 -0.95
N LEU A 79 -3.85 -6.83 -0.42
CA LEU A 79 -2.95 -6.00 -1.24
C LEU A 79 -2.13 -6.88 -2.21
N PRO A 80 -2.08 -6.53 -3.51
CA PRO A 80 -1.52 -7.40 -4.55
C PRO A 80 -0.01 -7.28 -4.74
N TRP A 81 0.70 -6.65 -3.79
CA TRP A 81 2.15 -6.47 -3.85
C TRP A 81 2.81 -7.01 -2.59
N ASP A 82 4.04 -7.49 -2.77
CA ASP A 82 4.87 -7.87 -1.63
C ASP A 82 5.46 -6.63 -0.97
N MET A 83 5.06 -6.38 0.28
CA MET A 83 5.53 -5.25 1.09
C MET A 83 7.06 -5.23 1.22
N ALA A 84 7.70 -6.39 1.35
CA ALA A 84 9.14 -6.47 1.53
C ALA A 84 9.91 -6.04 0.25
N SER A 85 9.47 -6.54 -0.92
CA SER A 85 9.99 -6.12 -2.22
C SER A 85 9.80 -4.62 -2.46
N GLU A 86 8.60 -4.10 -2.19
CA GLU A 86 8.29 -2.66 -2.34
C GLU A 86 9.19 -1.80 -1.45
N LEU A 87 9.41 -2.22 -0.19
CA LEU A 87 10.26 -1.50 0.75
C LEU A 87 11.73 -1.51 0.32
N ALA A 88 12.24 -2.63 -0.19
CA ALA A 88 13.58 -2.72 -0.74
C ALA A 88 13.77 -1.80 -1.96
N GLN A 89 12.76 -1.73 -2.84
CA GLN A 89 12.80 -0.87 -4.02
C GLN A 89 12.69 0.62 -3.67
N TYR A 90 11.86 0.96 -2.70
CA TYR A 90 11.76 2.31 -2.14
C TYR A 90 13.09 2.73 -1.50
N ALA A 91 13.70 1.89 -0.65
CA ALA A 91 14.96 2.21 0.02
C ALA A 91 16.09 2.52 -0.98
N LYS A 92 16.20 1.72 -2.06
CA LYS A 92 17.15 1.94 -3.16
C LYS A 92 16.95 3.28 -3.88
N LYS A 93 15.71 3.79 -3.92
CA LYS A 93 15.32 4.99 -4.67
C LYS A 93 14.90 6.16 -3.76
N SER A 94 15.14 6.08 -2.45
CA SER A 94 14.65 7.02 -1.44
C SER A 94 15.02 8.49 -1.72
N GLY A 95 16.22 8.72 -2.25
CA GLY A 95 16.68 10.05 -2.69
C GLY A 95 15.93 10.64 -3.90
N ARG A 96 15.19 9.81 -4.65
CA ARG A 96 14.40 10.20 -5.84
C ARG A 96 12.89 10.28 -5.54
N VAL A 97 12.48 9.94 -4.32
CA VAL A 97 11.09 10.07 -3.88
C VAL A 97 10.80 11.54 -3.59
N SER A 98 9.68 12.05 -4.11
CA SER A 98 9.20 13.41 -3.82
C SER A 98 9.05 13.60 -2.30
N LEU A 99 9.47 14.77 -1.80
CA LEU A 99 9.45 15.05 -0.35
C LEU A 99 8.07 14.86 0.29
N LEU A 100 7.00 15.21 -0.42
CA LEU A 100 5.61 15.06 0.04
C LEU A 100 5.19 13.59 0.19
N LEU A 101 5.83 12.68 -0.52
CA LEU A 101 5.49 11.26 -0.55
C LEU A 101 6.44 10.41 0.27
N ARG A 102 7.54 10.99 0.77
CA ARG A 102 8.49 10.29 1.62
C ARG A 102 7.81 9.81 2.90
N LEU A 103 8.13 8.60 3.33
CA LEU A 103 7.67 8.06 4.61
C LEU A 103 8.47 8.68 5.75
N SER A 104 7.86 8.79 6.93
CA SER A 104 8.61 9.20 8.11
C SER A 104 9.55 8.08 8.58
N ALA A 105 10.56 8.40 9.37
CA ALA A 105 11.47 7.38 9.90
C ALA A 105 10.74 6.38 10.84
N ASP A 106 9.66 6.79 11.49
CA ASP A 106 8.81 5.92 12.31
C ASP A 106 7.97 4.97 11.45
N ASP A 107 7.41 5.47 10.34
CA ASP A 107 6.67 4.68 9.35
C ASP A 107 7.56 3.60 8.72
N GLU A 108 8.78 3.97 8.31
CA GLU A 108 9.76 3.04 7.75
C GLU A 108 10.16 1.95 8.76
N ARG A 109 10.37 2.32 10.02
CA ARG A 109 10.64 1.36 11.11
C ARG A 109 9.47 0.41 11.35
N THR A 110 8.24 0.92 11.28
CA THR A 110 7.03 0.13 11.46
C THR A 110 6.88 -0.92 10.35
N LEU A 111 7.08 -0.51 9.10
CA LEU A 111 7.09 -1.42 7.95
C LEU A 111 8.21 -2.46 8.02
N LEU A 112 9.41 -2.06 8.46
CA LEU A 112 10.52 -3.00 8.64
C LEU A 112 10.22 -4.05 9.72
N ALA A 113 9.61 -3.63 10.84
CA ALA A 113 9.23 -4.53 11.92
C ALA A 113 8.14 -5.52 11.49
N SER A 114 7.14 -5.07 10.72
CA SER A 114 6.08 -5.95 10.22
C SER A 114 6.61 -6.97 9.21
N CYS A 115 7.53 -6.59 8.32
CA CYS A 115 8.21 -7.54 7.42
C CYS A 115 9.05 -8.57 8.19
N GLY A 116 9.77 -8.15 9.23
CA GLY A 116 10.55 -9.06 10.09
C GLY A 116 9.67 -10.06 10.86
N ALA A 117 8.51 -9.61 11.35
CA ALA A 117 7.53 -10.46 12.01
C ALA A 117 6.92 -11.49 11.03
N ALA A 118 6.56 -11.08 9.81
CA ALA A 118 6.05 -11.98 8.78
C ALA A 118 7.08 -13.06 8.39
N ALA A 119 8.37 -12.71 8.32
CA ALA A 119 9.44 -13.67 8.06
C ALA A 119 9.59 -14.73 9.18
N SER A 120 9.25 -14.39 10.43
CA SER A 120 9.28 -15.33 11.56
C SER A 120 8.06 -16.26 11.64
N LEU A 121 6.90 -15.85 11.10
CA LEU A 121 5.67 -16.64 11.06
C LEU A 121 5.60 -17.60 9.86
N GLY A 122 6.34 -17.31 8.77
CA GLY A 122 6.45 -18.19 7.60
C GLY A 122 7.31 -19.45 7.79
N GLY A 123 7.88 -19.67 8.98
CA GLY A 123 8.74 -20.83 9.29
C GLY A 123 8.03 -22.03 9.93
N ALA A 124 6.71 -21.99 10.11
CA ALA A 124 5.96 -23.03 10.85
C ALA A 124 4.90 -23.77 10.00
N ALA A 125 5.09 -23.85 8.68
CA ALA A 125 4.26 -24.67 7.80
C ALA A 125 5.16 -25.52 6.88
N ALA A 126 5.70 -26.60 7.44
CA ALA A 126 6.29 -27.74 6.73
C ALA A 126 5.90 -29.03 7.46
#